data_AF-A0A0F5VJP9-F1
#
_entry.id   AF-A0A0F5VJP9-F1
#
_cell.length_a   1.000
_cell.length_b   1.000
_cell.length_c   1.000
_cell.angle_alpha   90.00
_cell.angle_beta   90.00
_cell.angle_gamma   90.00
#
_symmetry.space_group_name_H-M   'P 1'
#
loop_
_entity.id
_entity.type
_entity.pdbx_description
1 polymer ?
#
loop_
_entity_poly.entity_id
_entity_poly.type
_entity_poly.pdbx_seq_one_letter_code
_entity_poly.pdbx_strand_id
1 'polypeptide(L)'
;LAGRCPVAGSRLAEARGDVDWAFGAPSLGEIEKRLRHLDTVWAAAALVSLESASSQSLEITHALLARGRQQTLRECLDTELALARTTIRTPDFLEGVRAALVDKDRTPHWQRASPCGGTLPS
;
A
#
# COMPACT_ATOMS: atom_id res chain seq x y z
N LEU A 1 30.72 1.64 -0.42
CA LEU A 1 30.52 0.24 0.01
C LEU A 1 29.58 -0.43 -0.98
N ALA A 2 30.14 -1.04 -2.03
CA ALA A 2 29.37 -1.85 -2.98
C ALA A 2 29.10 -3.22 -2.33
N GLY A 3 28.06 -3.30 -1.51
CA GLY A 3 27.58 -4.56 -0.98
C GLY A 3 26.98 -5.36 -2.13
N ARG A 4 27.65 -6.44 -2.54
CA ARG A 4 27.03 -7.41 -3.45
C ARG A 4 25.80 -7.98 -2.73
N CYS A 5 24.63 -7.76 -3.31
CA CYS A 5 23.39 -8.35 -2.81
C CYS A 5 23.56 -9.88 -2.83
N PRO A 6 23.43 -10.60 -1.70
CA PRO A 6 23.80 -12.01 -1.59
C PRO A 6 22.85 -12.97 -2.34
N VAL A 7 21.90 -12.47 -3.14
CA VAL A 7 20.82 -13.30 -3.71
C VAL A 7 20.62 -13.02 -5.20
N ALA A 8 21.67 -13.25 -5.98
CA ALA A 8 21.51 -13.48 -7.42
C ALA A 8 20.70 -14.78 -7.60
N GLY A 9 19.38 -14.66 -7.81
CA GLY A 9 18.45 -15.79 -7.97
C GLY A 9 17.31 -15.91 -6.95
N SER A 10 16.97 -14.86 -6.20
CA SER A 10 15.71 -14.88 -5.41
C SER A 10 14.49 -14.56 -6.28
N ARG A 11 13.31 -15.09 -5.90
CA ARG A 11 12.01 -14.71 -6.49
C ARG A 11 11.79 -13.20 -6.54
N LEU A 12 12.29 -12.45 -5.54
CA LEU A 12 12.18 -10.99 -5.52
C LEU A 12 13.15 -10.32 -6.52
N ALA A 13 14.34 -10.89 -6.72
CA ALA A 13 15.28 -10.39 -7.72
C ALA A 13 14.76 -10.62 -9.14
N GLU A 14 14.09 -11.76 -9.39
CA GLU A 14 13.43 -12.07 -10.66
C GLU A 14 12.29 -11.08 -10.96
N ALA A 15 11.45 -10.77 -9.96
CA ALA A 15 10.34 -9.85 -10.10
C ALA A 15 10.74 -8.36 -9.98
N ARG A 16 12.01 -8.02 -9.75
CA ARG A 16 12.44 -6.64 -9.44
C ARG A 16 12.04 -5.65 -10.54
N GLY A 17 12.24 -6.00 -11.81
CA GLY A 17 11.89 -5.14 -12.94
C GLY A 17 10.39 -4.83 -12.98
N ASP A 18 9.56 -5.86 -12.79
CA ASP A 18 8.11 -5.75 -12.73
C ASP A 18 7.65 -4.90 -11.54
N VAL A 19 8.26 -5.10 -10.36
CA VAL A 19 8.01 -4.30 -9.15
C VAL A 19 8.28 -2.83 -9.41
N ASP A 20 9.48 -2.51 -9.89
CA ASP A 20 9.92 -1.13 -10.09
C ASP A 20 9.06 -0.42 -11.14
N TRP A 21 8.67 -1.13 -12.22
CA TRP A 21 7.80 -0.59 -13.26
C TRP A 21 6.35 -0.39 -12.80
N ALA A 22 5.76 -1.38 -12.13
CA ALA A 22 4.37 -1.32 -11.70
C ALA A 22 4.18 -0.30 -10.56
N PHE A 23 4.97 -0.39 -9.50
CA PHE A 23 4.88 0.48 -8.33
C PHE A 23 5.56 1.85 -8.50
N GLY A 24 6.22 2.09 -9.64
CA GLY A 24 6.67 3.42 -10.06
C GLY A 24 5.56 4.29 -10.68
N ALA A 25 4.32 3.81 -10.74
CA ALA A 25 3.17 4.57 -11.22
C ALA A 25 2.75 5.70 -10.24
N PRO A 26 2.11 6.78 -10.73
CA PRO A 26 1.78 7.95 -9.91
C PRO A 26 0.49 7.79 -9.08
N SER A 27 -0.26 6.71 -9.24
CA SER A 27 -1.52 6.47 -8.53
C SER A 27 -1.82 4.99 -8.39
N LEU A 28 -2.62 4.61 -7.39
CA LEU A 28 -3.07 3.23 -7.19
C LEU A 28 -3.78 2.65 -8.41
N GLY A 29 -4.67 3.43 -9.05
CA GLY A 29 -5.36 2.97 -10.25
C GLY A 29 -4.41 2.67 -11.42
N GLU A 30 -3.33 3.44 -11.57
CA GLU A 30 -2.31 3.15 -12.58
C GLU A 30 -1.41 1.97 -12.15
N ILE A 31 -1.12 1.80 -10.86
CA ILE A 31 -0.45 0.59 -10.33
C ILE A 31 -1.27 -0.66 -10.69
N GLU A 32 -2.57 -0.68 -10.40
CA GLU A 32 -3.46 -1.80 -10.71
C GLU A 32 -3.50 -2.10 -12.21
N LYS A 33 -3.60 -1.05 -13.04
CA LYS A 33 -3.58 -1.19 -14.50
C LYS A 33 -2.27 -1.81 -15.00
N ARG A 34 -1.13 -1.35 -14.47
CA ARG A 34 0.19 -1.90 -14.81
C ARG A 34 0.33 -3.35 -14.37
N LEU A 35 -0.11 -3.69 -13.16
CA LEU A 35 -0.09 -5.09 -12.69
C LEU A 35 -0.97 -5.99 -13.57
N ARG A 36 -2.16 -5.53 -13.99
CA ARG A 36 -3.02 -6.28 -14.93
C ARG A 36 -2.37 -6.44 -16.32
N HIS A 37 -1.50 -5.52 -16.72
CA HIS A 37 -0.79 -5.59 -18.01
C HIS A 37 0.37 -6.59 -18.01
N LEU A 38 1.07 -6.77 -16.88
CA LEU A 38 2.24 -7.66 -16.80
C LEU A 38 1.89 -9.14 -17.01
N ASP A 39 0.67 -9.56 -16.69
CA ASP A 39 0.17 -10.94 -16.85
C ASP A 39 1.12 -12.02 -16.28
N THR A 40 1.83 -11.69 -15.18
CA THR A 40 2.72 -12.62 -14.48
C THR A 40 2.06 -13.18 -13.21
N VAL A 41 2.49 -14.37 -12.77
CA VAL A 41 2.03 -14.98 -11.51
C VAL A 41 2.26 -14.05 -10.32
N TRP A 42 3.40 -13.35 -10.31
CA TRP A 42 3.70 -12.37 -9.28
C TRP A 42 2.73 -11.18 -9.31
N ALA A 43 2.46 -10.61 -10.50
CA ALA A 43 1.56 -9.47 -10.63
C ALA A 43 0.11 -9.83 -10.26
N ALA A 44 -0.35 -11.03 -10.63
CA ALA A 44 -1.66 -11.54 -10.22
C ALA A 44 -1.76 -11.68 -8.69
N ALA A 45 -0.73 -12.21 -8.03
CA ALA A 45 -0.69 -12.30 -6.56
C ALA A 45 -0.65 -10.92 -5.88
N ALA A 46 0.08 -9.96 -6.47
CA ALA A 46 0.12 -8.58 -6.00
C ALA A 46 -1.25 -7.90 -6.10
N LEU A 47 -1.98 -8.09 -7.21
CA LEU A 47 -3.34 -7.57 -7.38
C LEU A 47 -4.30 -8.12 -6.32
N VAL A 48 -4.31 -9.43 -6.10
CA VAL A 48 -5.15 -10.05 -5.06
C VAL A 48 -4.82 -9.47 -3.69
N SER A 49 -3.53 -9.23 -3.41
CA SER A 49 -3.11 -8.65 -2.13
C SER A 49 -3.63 -7.21 -1.97
N LEU A 50 -3.53 -6.38 -3.01
CA LEU A 50 -4.07 -5.01 -3.01
C LEU A 50 -5.60 -5.01 -2.87
N GLU A 51 -6.30 -5.82 -3.65
CA GLU A 51 -7.77 -5.92 -3.63
C GLU A 51 -8.31 -6.41 -2.27
N SER A 52 -7.54 -7.19 -1.52
CA SER A 52 -7.90 -7.66 -0.18
C SER A 52 -7.71 -6.62 0.92
N ALA A 53 -6.99 -5.53 0.65
CA ALA A 53 -6.66 -4.50 1.63
C ALA A 53 -7.71 -3.39 1.70
N SER A 54 -7.69 -2.62 2.79
CA SER A 54 -8.49 -1.40 2.92
C SER A 54 -8.06 -0.36 1.87
N SER A 55 -9.00 0.14 1.08
CA SER A 55 -8.73 1.20 0.08
C SER A 55 -8.18 2.46 0.73
N GLN A 56 -8.73 2.86 1.89
CA GLN A 56 -8.22 4.00 2.66
C GLN A 56 -6.76 3.79 3.07
N SER A 57 -6.41 2.59 3.55
CA SER A 57 -5.05 2.27 3.97
C SER A 57 -4.07 2.28 2.80
N LEU A 58 -4.50 1.79 1.62
CA LEU A 58 -3.70 1.86 0.40
C LEU A 58 -3.43 3.30 -0.03
N GLU A 59 -4.46 4.15 -0.05
CA GLU A 59 -4.34 5.56 -0.45
C GLU A 59 -3.41 6.33 0.48
N ILE A 60 -3.60 6.15 1.80
CA ILE A 60 -2.72 6.70 2.83
C ILE A 60 -1.27 6.27 2.59
N THR A 61 -1.03 4.96 2.45
CA THR A 61 0.32 4.41 2.33
C THR A 61 1.01 4.92 1.06
N HIS A 62 0.29 4.93 -0.07
CA HIS A 62 0.80 5.48 -1.32
C HIS A 62 1.17 6.96 -1.20
N ALA A 63 0.31 7.77 -0.56
CA ALA A 63 0.58 9.19 -0.35
C ALA A 63 1.79 9.42 0.58
N LEU A 64 1.92 8.66 1.67
CA LEU A 64 3.07 8.73 2.59
C LEU A 64 4.37 8.36 1.88
N LEU A 65 4.39 7.27 1.12
CA LEU A 65 5.57 6.85 0.35
C LEU A 65 5.98 7.90 -0.69
N ALA A 66 5.02 8.49 -1.40
CA ALA A 66 5.29 9.53 -2.39
C ALA A 66 5.89 10.80 -1.75
N ARG A 67 5.29 11.28 -0.66
CA ARG A 67 5.77 12.47 0.08
C ARG A 67 7.12 12.23 0.76
N GLY A 68 7.29 11.06 1.35
CA GLY A 68 8.50 10.66 2.08
C GLY A 68 9.78 10.67 1.25
N ARG A 69 9.69 10.60 -0.10
CA ARG A 69 10.87 10.67 -0.99
C ARG A 69 11.66 11.97 -0.88
N GLN A 70 11.02 13.05 -0.40
CA GLN A 70 11.62 14.38 -0.28
C GLN A 70 11.68 14.87 1.18
N GLN A 71 11.39 13.99 2.14
CA GLN A 71 11.33 14.34 3.56
C GLN A 71 12.45 13.64 4.33
N THR A 72 12.87 14.26 5.42
CA THR A 72 13.72 13.64 6.43
C THR A 72 12.93 12.60 7.22
N LEU A 73 13.65 11.66 7.86
CA LEU A 73 13.03 10.68 8.75
C LEU A 73 12.14 11.33 9.83
N ARG A 74 12.59 12.45 10.40
CA ARG A 74 11.81 13.18 11.40
C ARG A 74 10.46 13.66 10.84
N GLU A 75 10.47 14.27 9.66
CA GLU A 75 9.25 14.79 9.02
C GLU A 75 8.28 13.65 8.64
N CYS A 76 8.81 12.50 8.19
CA CYS A 76 7.99 11.31 7.95
C CYS A 76 7.29 10.85 9.25
N LEU A 77 8.04 10.71 10.35
CA LEU A 77 7.50 10.28 11.64
C LEU A 77 6.48 11.27 12.22
N ASP A 78 6.71 12.57 12.07
CA ASP A 78 5.76 13.60 12.51
C ASP A 78 4.45 13.51 11.71
N THR A 79 4.54 13.27 10.40
CA THR A 79 3.38 13.06 9.52
C THR A 79 2.63 11.78 9.88
N GLU A 80 3.34 10.66 10.06
CA GLU A 80 2.76 9.36 10.44
C GLU A 80 2.07 9.44 11.81
N LEU A 81 2.67 10.14 12.79
CA LEU A 81 2.08 10.33 14.11
C LEU A 81 0.78 11.14 14.05
N ALA A 82 0.76 12.22 13.26
CA ALA A 82 -0.43 13.02 13.07
C ALA A 82 -1.56 12.20 12.44
N LEU A 83 -1.25 11.43 11.40
CA LEU A 83 -2.20 10.56 10.71
C LEU A 83 -2.71 9.43 11.60
N ALA A 84 -1.83 8.78 12.38
CA ALA A 84 -2.22 7.70 13.28
C ALA A 84 -3.29 8.16 14.27
N ARG A 85 -3.20 9.39 14.80
CA ARG A 85 -4.20 9.94 15.73
C ARG A 85 -5.60 10.03 15.14
N THR A 86 -5.72 10.24 13.83
CA THR A 86 -7.02 10.27 13.12
C THR A 86 -7.44 8.89 12.64
N THR A 87 -6.52 8.12 12.05
CA THR A 87 -6.84 6.84 11.40
C THR A 87 -7.28 5.77 12.39
N ILE A 88 -6.76 5.76 13.63
CA ILE A 88 -7.17 4.77 14.65
C ILE A 88 -8.65 4.82 15.01
N ARG A 89 -9.35 5.92 14.68
CA ARG A 89 -10.79 6.10 14.93
C ARG A 89 -11.64 5.78 13.71
N THR A 90 -11.02 5.40 12.59
CA THR A 90 -11.74 5.11 11.36
C THR A 90 -12.37 3.71 11.42
N PRO A 91 -13.53 3.51 10.77
CA PRO A 91 -14.17 2.19 10.72
C PRO A 91 -13.27 1.11 10.11
N ASP A 92 -12.51 1.43 9.07
CA ASP A 92 -11.56 0.50 8.44
C ASP A 92 -10.46 0.06 9.41
N PHE A 93 -9.91 0.97 10.21
CA PHE A 93 -8.93 0.58 11.22
C PHE A 93 -9.53 -0.38 12.27
N LEU A 94 -10.70 -0.04 12.80
CA LEU A 94 -11.40 -0.86 13.79
C LEU A 94 -11.73 -2.25 13.22
N GLU A 95 -12.20 -2.30 11.97
CA GLU A 95 -12.52 -3.54 11.28
C GLU A 95 -11.27 -4.39 11.01
N GLY A 96 -10.16 -3.76 10.62
CA GLY A 96 -8.89 -4.46 10.45
C GLY A 96 -8.40 -5.09 11.76
N VAL A 97 -8.52 -4.37 12.87
CA VAL A 97 -8.22 -4.90 14.21
C VAL A 97 -9.16 -6.06 14.56
N ARG A 98 -10.47 -5.91 14.30
CA ARG A 98 -11.46 -6.97 14.55
C ARG A 98 -11.08 -8.25 13.79
N ALA A 99 -10.92 -8.15 12.47
CA ALA A 99 -10.66 -9.29 11.60
C ALA A 99 -9.30 -9.98 11.86
N ALA A 100 -8.26 -9.21 12.21
CA ALA A 100 -6.91 -9.75 12.39
C ALA A 100 -6.61 -10.21 13.83
N LEU A 101 -7.15 -9.51 14.84
CA LEU A 101 -6.71 -9.68 16.24
C LEU A 101 -7.83 -10.10 17.20
N VAL A 102 -9.08 -9.70 16.97
CA VAL A 102 -10.21 -10.02 17.85
C VAL A 102 -10.86 -11.33 17.42
N ASP A 103 -11.54 -11.32 16.27
CA ASP A 103 -12.29 -12.46 15.76
C ASP A 103 -11.37 -13.43 14.99
N LYS A 104 -10.26 -12.91 14.43
CA LYS A 104 -9.23 -13.68 13.72
C LYS A 104 -9.77 -14.44 12.50
N ASP A 105 -10.86 -13.96 11.92
CA ASP A 105 -11.50 -14.54 10.74
C ASP A 105 -10.70 -14.29 9.44
N ARG A 106 -9.84 -13.27 9.44
CA ARG A 106 -9.12 -12.77 8.25
C ARG A 106 -10.06 -12.38 7.09
N THR A 107 -11.30 -12.01 7.42
CA THR A 107 -12.34 -11.59 6.47
C THR A 107 -12.85 -10.18 6.84
N PRO A 108 -12.05 -9.14 6.60
CA PRO A 108 -12.45 -7.78 6.91
C PRO A 108 -13.53 -7.27 5.95
N HIS A 109 -14.51 -6.56 6.49
CA HIS A 109 -15.56 -5.85 5.76
C HIS A 109 -15.22 -4.36 5.63
N TRP A 110 -14.32 -4.05 4.70
CA TRP A 110 -13.90 -2.68 4.46
C TRP A 110 -15.06 -1.77 4.05
N GLN A 111 -14.99 -0.49 4.43
CA GLN A 111 -15.88 0.51 3.89
C GLN A 111 -15.65 0.66 2.39
N ARG A 112 -16.74 0.64 1.61
CA ARG A 112 -16.65 0.91 0.18
C ARG A 112 -16.18 2.34 -0.01
N ALA A 113 -15.11 2.52 -0.78
CA ALA A 113 -14.75 3.84 -1.28
C ALA A 113 -15.97 4.38 -2.06
N SER A 114 -16.59 5.45 -1.56
CA SER A 114 -17.52 6.23 -2.37
C SER A 114 -16.76 6.70 -3.60
N PRO A 115 -17.33 6.62 -4.82
CA PRO A 115 -16.71 7.21 -6.01
C PRO A 115 -16.42 8.68 -5.69
N CYS A 116 -15.15 9.06 -5.82
CA CYS A 116 -14.57 10.28 -5.30
C CYS A 116 -15.42 11.55 -5.58
N GLY A 117 -15.66 12.32 -4.51
CA GLY A 117 -16.23 13.67 -4.55
C GLY A 117 -15.76 14.54 -3.37
N GLY A 118 -14.62 14.22 -2.76
CA GLY A 118 -14.13 14.94 -1.57
C GLY A 118 -12.62 15.07 -1.57
N THR A 119 -12.14 16.28 -1.79
CA THR A 119 -10.74 16.70 -1.65
C THR A 119 -10.29 16.46 -0.20
N LEU A 120 -9.19 15.73 0.00
CA LEU A 120 -8.52 15.64 1.30
C LEU A 120 -8.11 17.06 1.77
N PRO A 121 -8.36 17.45 3.02
CA PRO A 121 -7.97 18.76 3.51
C PRO A 121 -6.44 18.89 3.58
N SER A 122 -5.99 20.11 3.26
CA SER A 122 -4.59 20.57 3.17
C SER A 122 -3.78 20.36 4.45
#